data_AF-A0A930NPK6-F1
#
_entry.id   AF-A0A930NPK6-F1
#
_cell.length_a   1.000
_cell.length_b   1.000
_cell.length_c   1.000
_cell.angle_alpha   90.00
_cell.angle_beta   90.00
_cell.angle_gamma   90.00
#
_symmetry.space_group_name_H-M   'P 1'
#
loop_
_entity.id
_entity.type
_entity.pdbx_description
1 polymer ?
#
loop_
_entity_poly.entity_id
_entity_poly.type
_entity_poly.pdbx_seq_one_letter_code
_entity_poly.pdbx_strand_id
1 'polypeptide(L)'
;MKDRIKQLLHHPLLSNRWFLMSLWFIIALAGMLKYNRSFNNFLIFRGVYWHTVNQTSLYTAYPAEYWDVNHYGPVFSLVIAPFALLPLWAGMLLWLVFLTAWLYLAIVRSELREQQKIFILWFCGITLPTALFMQQFNIAVAAMILSSFFLIEKEKDGWGAFFIVLGTLVKLYGIVGLAFFLFSRHKLRLLMWLTIWSVVLFCAPMAISSPAYVIGQYHEWFTCLVEKNAENLGSIQQNISLLGLVRRTTGCMNYSDLWLILLGMALFALPYLRFSQYKNLAFRETILASVLLFVILFSTGSEASGYVIALLGVCIWYTAVPWKRGKWSIALMVFVFLLSGMGSSDIFPKFIREAYIKQYALRALPISILWLWLCYELCTKDYTPIEKVDAHE
;
A
#
# COMPACT_ATOMS: atom_id res chain seq x y z
N MET A 1 -17.20 32.74 -14.14
CA MET A 1 -16.10 31.98 -13.49
C MET A 1 -16.52 30.56 -13.10
N LYS A 2 -17.66 30.38 -12.42
CA LYS A 2 -18.20 29.07 -12.00
C LYS A 2 -18.44 28.09 -13.16
N ASP A 3 -18.96 28.57 -14.30
CA ASP A 3 -19.27 27.70 -15.45
C ASP A 3 -18.02 27.29 -16.24
N ARG A 4 -17.02 28.16 -16.34
CA ARG A 4 -15.70 27.80 -16.91
C ARG A 4 -14.98 26.77 -16.05
N ILE A 5 -15.08 26.86 -14.73
CA ILE A 5 -14.53 25.86 -13.80
C ILE A 5 -15.27 24.52 -13.96
N LYS A 6 -16.60 24.53 -14.07
CA LYS A 6 -17.38 23.31 -14.34
C LYS A 6 -16.99 22.68 -15.69
N GLN A 7 -16.92 23.47 -16.76
CA GLN A 7 -16.49 22.99 -18.08
C GLN A 7 -15.09 22.39 -18.05
N LEU A 8 -14.16 22.99 -17.31
CA LEU A 8 -12.80 22.47 -17.16
C LEU A 8 -12.76 21.15 -16.37
N LEU A 9 -13.51 21.05 -15.27
CA LEU A 9 -13.61 19.82 -14.46
C LEU A 9 -14.31 18.67 -15.20
N HIS A 10 -15.19 18.98 -16.15
CA HIS A 10 -15.86 18.02 -17.02
C HIS A 10 -15.15 17.80 -18.36
N HIS A 11 -13.93 18.33 -18.54
CA HIS A 11 -13.21 18.20 -19.79
C HIS A 11 -12.89 16.72 -20.08
N PRO A 12 -13.17 16.19 -21.29
CA PRO A 12 -12.99 14.77 -21.62
C PRO A 12 -11.58 14.23 -21.36
N LEU A 13 -10.55 15.08 -21.51
CA LEU A 13 -9.16 14.71 -21.20
C LEU A 13 -8.95 14.29 -19.74
N LEU A 14 -9.66 14.89 -18.78
CA LEU A 14 -9.50 14.56 -17.35
C LEU A 14 -10.02 13.17 -17.00
N SER A 15 -10.84 12.59 -17.88
CA SER A 15 -11.35 11.22 -17.78
C SER A 15 -10.68 10.26 -18.78
N ASN A 16 -9.78 10.76 -19.63
CA ASN A 16 -9.12 9.95 -20.64
C ASN A 16 -8.00 9.10 -20.00
N ARG A 17 -8.14 7.78 -20.09
CA ARG A 17 -7.20 6.84 -19.47
C ARG A 17 -5.78 6.96 -20.02
N TRP A 18 -5.62 7.21 -21.33
CA TRP A 18 -4.31 7.37 -21.96
C TRP A 18 -3.62 8.65 -21.49
N PHE A 19 -4.37 9.74 -21.33
CA PHE A 19 -3.85 10.97 -20.75
C PHE A 19 -3.34 10.74 -19.31
N LEU A 20 -4.14 10.07 -18.47
CA LEU A 20 -3.75 9.71 -17.10
C LEU A 20 -2.55 8.77 -17.06
N MET A 21 -2.46 7.83 -18.00
CA MET A 21 -1.31 6.94 -18.14
C MET A 21 -0.04 7.72 -18.45
N SER A 22 -0.10 8.63 -19.43
CA SER A 22 1.02 9.49 -19.80
C SER A 22 1.46 10.36 -18.62
N LEU A 23 0.51 10.92 -17.86
CA LEU A 23 0.82 11.70 -16.66
C LEU A 23 1.54 10.87 -15.60
N TRP A 24 1.06 9.66 -15.31
CA TRP A 24 1.70 8.74 -14.37
C TRP A 24 3.10 8.32 -14.84
N PHE A 25 3.28 8.09 -16.13
CA PHE A 25 4.60 7.80 -16.70
C PHE A 25 5.56 8.99 -16.58
N ILE A 26 5.10 10.22 -16.82
CA ILE A 26 5.89 11.44 -16.58
C ILE A 26 6.30 11.54 -15.10
N ILE A 27 5.42 11.19 -14.17
CA ILE A 27 5.74 11.14 -12.74
C ILE A 27 6.84 10.09 -12.46
N ALA A 28 6.78 8.92 -13.10
CA ALA A 28 7.85 7.91 -13.01
C ALA A 28 9.20 8.43 -13.52
N LEU A 29 9.20 9.11 -14.67
CA LEU A 29 10.39 9.76 -15.22
C LEU A 29 10.93 10.85 -14.28
N ALA A 30 10.06 11.65 -13.67
CA ALA A 30 10.45 12.64 -12.67
C ALA A 30 11.12 12.00 -11.45
N GLY A 31 10.83 10.73 -11.14
CA GLY A 31 11.53 9.96 -10.12
C GLY A 31 13.04 9.85 -10.36
N MET A 32 13.49 9.91 -11.63
CA MET A 32 14.92 9.92 -11.97
C MET A 32 15.65 11.18 -11.53
N LEU A 33 14.96 12.26 -11.16
CA LEU A 33 15.60 13.45 -10.54
C LEU A 33 16.36 13.10 -9.25
N LYS A 34 16.07 11.93 -8.65
CA LYS A 34 16.76 11.41 -7.47
C LYS A 34 18.06 10.68 -7.78
N TYR A 35 18.32 10.31 -9.04
CA TYR A 35 19.52 9.58 -9.45
C TYR A 35 20.81 10.31 -9.10
N ASN A 36 20.84 11.64 -9.18
CA ASN A 36 22.03 12.44 -8.81
C ASN A 36 22.00 12.97 -7.37
N ARG A 37 21.01 12.55 -6.55
CA ARG A 37 20.81 13.08 -5.19
C ARG A 37 20.83 11.99 -4.13
N SER A 38 19.89 11.05 -4.21
CA SER A 38 19.75 9.96 -3.23
C SER A 38 18.79 8.93 -3.80
N PHE A 39 19.29 7.72 -4.04
CA PHE A 39 18.56 6.58 -4.57
C PHE A 39 18.90 5.30 -3.78
N ASN A 40 19.14 5.50 -2.47
CA ASN A 40 19.66 4.48 -1.55
C ASN A 40 18.82 3.20 -1.52
N ASN A 41 17.49 3.33 -1.52
CA ASN A 41 16.61 2.16 -1.53
C ASN A 41 16.82 1.29 -2.78
N PHE A 42 17.05 1.90 -3.95
CA PHE A 42 17.34 1.12 -5.15
C PHE A 42 18.69 0.41 -5.07
N LEU A 43 19.70 1.01 -4.41
CA LEU A 43 20.97 0.34 -4.14
C LEU A 43 20.80 -0.86 -3.20
N ILE A 44 20.04 -0.71 -2.10
CA ILE A 44 19.69 -1.83 -1.22
C ILE A 44 19.03 -2.94 -2.03
N PHE A 45 18.01 -2.59 -2.84
CA PHE A 45 17.27 -3.60 -3.61
C PHE A 45 18.16 -4.31 -4.63
N ARG A 46 19.04 -3.57 -5.30
CA ARG A 46 20.05 -4.14 -6.18
C ARG A 46 21.00 -5.07 -5.40
N GLY A 47 21.41 -4.68 -4.21
CA GLY A 47 22.20 -5.48 -3.28
C GLY A 47 21.54 -6.81 -2.97
N VAL A 48 20.23 -6.85 -2.69
CA VAL A 48 19.49 -8.10 -2.39
C VAL A 48 19.72 -9.18 -3.46
N TYR A 49 19.72 -8.81 -4.75
CA TYR A 49 20.01 -9.77 -5.81
C TYR A 49 21.47 -10.26 -5.75
N TRP A 50 22.43 -9.34 -5.72
CA TRP A 50 23.87 -9.69 -5.76
C TRP A 50 24.33 -10.44 -4.50
N HIS A 51 23.84 -10.06 -3.32
CA HIS A 51 24.11 -10.75 -2.06
C HIS A 51 23.50 -12.15 -2.03
N THR A 52 22.33 -12.36 -2.65
CA THR A 52 21.74 -13.70 -2.82
C THR A 52 22.62 -14.60 -3.70
N VAL A 53 23.06 -14.08 -4.86
CA VAL A 53 23.92 -14.84 -5.80
C VAL A 53 25.27 -15.15 -5.17
N ASN A 54 25.85 -14.20 -4.44
CA ASN A 54 27.13 -14.35 -3.76
C ASN A 54 27.01 -15.10 -2.42
N GLN A 55 25.79 -15.46 -2.01
CA GLN A 55 25.48 -16.11 -0.73
C GLN A 55 26.05 -15.38 0.49
N THR A 56 26.06 -14.04 0.45
CA THR A 56 26.37 -13.19 1.61
C THR A 56 25.09 -12.86 2.36
N SER A 57 25.18 -12.47 3.64
CA SER A 57 24.00 -12.12 4.44
C SER A 57 23.20 -10.99 3.77
N LEU A 58 21.89 -11.14 3.65
CA LEU A 58 21.02 -10.08 3.12
C LEU A 58 20.80 -8.97 4.14
N TYR A 59 20.96 -9.25 5.44
CA TYR A 59 20.46 -8.39 6.53
C TYR A 59 21.57 -7.68 7.32
N THR A 60 22.84 -7.97 7.02
CA THR A 60 23.99 -7.22 7.58
C THR A 60 24.21 -5.87 6.88
N ALA A 61 25.05 -5.01 7.48
CA ALA A 61 25.36 -3.69 6.96
C ALA A 61 26.45 -3.73 5.88
N TYR A 62 26.21 -3.02 4.77
CA TYR A 62 27.14 -2.87 3.65
C TYR A 62 27.46 -1.39 3.37
N PRO A 63 28.15 -0.69 4.29
CA PRO A 63 28.37 0.76 4.19
C PRO A 63 29.16 1.21 2.96
N ALA A 64 29.90 0.30 2.33
CA ALA A 64 30.60 0.55 1.07
C ALA A 64 29.66 0.57 -0.15
N GLU A 65 28.48 -0.05 -0.05
CA GLU A 65 27.51 -0.19 -1.14
C GLU A 65 26.31 0.76 -0.99
N TYR A 66 25.79 0.89 0.23
CA TYR A 66 24.61 1.70 0.55
C TYR A 66 24.51 2.00 2.05
N TRP A 67 23.60 2.89 2.40
CA TRP A 67 23.22 3.20 3.79
C TRP A 67 22.03 2.34 4.22
N ASP A 68 21.89 2.06 5.51
CA ASP A 68 20.83 1.18 6.07
C ASP A 68 20.98 -0.29 5.64
N VAL A 69 20.05 -1.16 6.06
CA VAL A 69 20.04 -2.60 5.75
C VAL A 69 18.77 -3.01 4.99
N ASN A 70 18.81 -4.19 4.38
CA ASN A 70 17.62 -4.78 3.76
C ASN A 70 16.63 -5.22 4.84
N HIS A 71 15.33 -5.07 4.56
CA HIS A 71 14.24 -5.59 5.39
C HIS A 71 13.23 -6.41 4.59
N TYR A 72 13.56 -6.73 3.34
CA TYR A 72 12.72 -7.50 2.42
C TYR A 72 13.11 -8.98 2.47
N GLY A 73 12.14 -9.87 2.31
CA GLY A 73 12.38 -11.30 2.39
C GLY A 73 13.16 -11.84 1.17
N PRO A 74 13.74 -13.06 1.26
CA PRO A 74 14.64 -13.60 0.25
C PRO A 74 14.08 -13.65 -1.18
N VAL A 75 12.76 -13.86 -1.34
CA VAL A 75 12.10 -13.87 -2.66
C VAL A 75 12.20 -12.56 -3.42
N PHE A 76 12.47 -11.46 -2.71
CA PHE A 76 12.65 -10.16 -3.33
C PHE A 76 13.86 -10.12 -4.29
N SER A 77 14.87 -10.96 -4.07
CA SER A 77 16.01 -11.13 -4.99
C SER A 77 15.58 -11.41 -6.43
N LEU A 78 14.54 -12.24 -6.62
CA LEU A 78 14.00 -12.57 -7.94
C LEU A 78 13.13 -11.45 -8.52
N VAL A 79 12.40 -10.73 -7.66
CA VAL A 79 11.56 -9.60 -8.08
C VAL A 79 12.43 -8.46 -8.61
N ILE A 80 13.56 -8.18 -7.94
CA ILE A 80 14.46 -7.10 -8.33
C ILE A 80 15.48 -7.51 -9.41
N ALA A 81 15.72 -8.81 -9.62
CA ALA A 81 16.72 -9.32 -10.57
C ALA A 81 16.70 -8.64 -11.96
N PRO A 82 15.55 -8.47 -12.65
CA PRO A 82 15.54 -7.84 -13.98
C PRO A 82 16.07 -6.41 -13.99
N PHE A 83 16.00 -5.71 -12.86
CA PHE A 83 16.45 -4.33 -12.69
C PHE A 83 17.88 -4.26 -12.13
N ALA A 84 18.23 -5.19 -11.24
CA ALA A 84 19.54 -5.26 -10.59
C ALA A 84 20.69 -5.65 -11.55
N LEU A 85 20.37 -6.37 -12.62
CA LEU A 85 21.29 -6.82 -13.66
C LEU A 85 21.66 -5.72 -14.67
N LEU A 86 20.86 -4.66 -14.76
CA LEU A 86 21.07 -3.58 -15.70
C LEU A 86 22.09 -2.55 -15.19
N PRO A 87 22.64 -1.69 -16.08
CA PRO A 87 23.34 -0.49 -15.66
C PRO A 87 22.49 0.33 -14.68
N LEU A 88 23.12 0.94 -13.68
CA LEU A 88 22.45 1.53 -12.52
C LEU A 88 21.29 2.48 -12.90
N TRP A 89 21.52 3.38 -13.87
CA TRP A 89 20.50 4.33 -14.34
C TRP A 89 19.31 3.63 -15.01
N ALA A 90 19.57 2.59 -15.81
CA ALA A 90 18.54 1.86 -16.55
C ALA A 90 17.72 0.98 -15.60
N GLY A 91 18.40 0.31 -14.66
CA GLY A 91 17.75 -0.46 -13.61
C GLY A 91 16.81 0.40 -12.77
N MET A 92 17.27 1.57 -12.32
CA MET A 92 16.45 2.48 -11.52
C MET A 92 15.25 3.01 -12.33
N LEU A 93 15.46 3.43 -13.58
CA LEU A 93 14.39 3.92 -14.45
C LEU A 93 13.31 2.85 -14.65
N LEU A 94 13.72 1.64 -15.03
CA LEU A 94 12.78 0.55 -15.30
C LEU A 94 12.09 0.09 -14.02
N TRP A 95 12.74 0.14 -12.85
CA TRP A 95 12.12 -0.11 -11.56
C TRP A 95 10.97 0.87 -11.28
N LEU A 96 11.21 2.17 -11.47
CA LEU A 96 10.21 3.21 -11.27
C LEU A 96 9.04 3.09 -12.25
N VAL A 97 9.33 2.80 -13.52
CA VAL A 97 8.32 2.55 -14.55
C VAL A 97 7.50 1.30 -14.21
N PHE A 98 8.15 0.22 -13.78
CA PHE A 98 7.48 -1.02 -13.39
C PHE A 98 6.52 -0.82 -12.22
N LEU A 99 6.96 -0.18 -11.14
CA LEU A 99 6.12 0.12 -9.98
C LEU A 99 4.89 0.95 -10.37
N THR A 100 5.11 1.98 -11.19
CA THR A 100 4.05 2.87 -11.68
C THR A 100 3.06 2.12 -12.56
N ALA A 101 3.56 1.36 -13.54
CA ALA A 101 2.75 0.60 -14.48
C ALA A 101 1.94 -0.48 -13.76
N TRP A 102 2.52 -1.17 -12.78
CA TRP A 102 1.82 -2.20 -12.03
C TRP A 102 0.65 -1.62 -11.24
N LEU A 103 0.85 -0.54 -10.47
CA LEU A 103 -0.25 0.09 -9.74
C LEU A 103 -1.32 0.66 -10.69
N TYR A 104 -0.90 1.33 -11.78
CA TYR A 104 -1.82 1.85 -12.79
C TYR A 104 -2.68 0.72 -13.40
N LEU A 105 -2.06 -0.40 -13.80
CA LEU A 105 -2.76 -1.54 -14.38
C LEU A 105 -3.67 -2.23 -13.36
N ALA A 106 -3.25 -2.34 -12.10
CA ALA A 106 -4.09 -2.89 -11.03
C ALA A 106 -5.37 -2.05 -10.85
N ILE A 107 -5.27 -0.72 -10.93
CA ILE A 107 -6.43 0.19 -10.86
C ILE A 107 -7.29 0.05 -12.12
N VAL A 108 -6.73 0.16 -13.32
CA VAL A 108 -7.53 0.18 -14.56
C VAL A 108 -8.18 -1.17 -14.86
N ARG A 109 -7.53 -2.29 -14.51
CA ARG A 109 -8.07 -3.65 -14.70
C ARG A 109 -8.92 -4.17 -13.53
N SER A 110 -9.04 -3.39 -12.45
CA SER A 110 -10.01 -3.67 -11.39
C SER A 110 -11.45 -3.61 -11.89
N GLU A 111 -12.38 -4.17 -11.11
CA GLU A 111 -13.83 -4.06 -11.39
C GLU A 111 -14.46 -2.79 -10.80
N LEU A 112 -13.63 -1.88 -10.29
CA LEU A 112 -14.09 -0.56 -9.88
C LEU A 112 -14.81 0.13 -11.06
N ARG A 113 -15.82 0.92 -10.74
CA ARG A 113 -16.50 1.81 -11.68
C ARG A 113 -15.49 2.81 -12.25
N GLU A 114 -15.73 3.24 -13.48
CA GLU A 114 -14.79 4.13 -14.19
C GLU A 114 -14.51 5.44 -13.49
N GLN A 115 -15.54 6.05 -12.90
CA GLN A 115 -15.38 7.27 -12.10
C GLN A 115 -14.51 7.03 -10.86
N GLN A 116 -14.61 5.85 -10.24
CA GLN A 116 -13.75 5.48 -9.09
C GLN A 116 -12.30 5.35 -9.54
N LYS A 117 -12.06 4.67 -10.67
CA LYS A 117 -10.71 4.53 -11.25
C LYS A 117 -10.08 5.89 -11.56
N ILE A 118 -10.82 6.76 -12.24
CA ILE A 118 -10.34 8.13 -12.57
C ILE A 118 -10.04 8.91 -11.30
N PHE A 119 -10.93 8.86 -10.30
CA PHE A 119 -10.72 9.52 -9.01
C PHE A 119 -9.45 9.03 -8.30
N ILE A 120 -9.26 7.70 -8.24
CA ILE A 120 -8.06 7.09 -7.66
C ILE A 120 -6.81 7.54 -8.42
N LEU A 121 -6.83 7.52 -9.76
CA LEU A 121 -5.68 7.90 -10.58
C LEU A 121 -5.25 9.37 -10.35
N TRP A 122 -6.20 10.28 -10.17
CA TRP A 122 -5.90 11.67 -9.82
C TRP A 122 -5.41 11.79 -8.37
N PHE A 123 -6.16 11.25 -7.42
CA PHE A 123 -5.90 11.45 -6.00
C PHE A 123 -4.61 10.75 -5.55
N CYS A 124 -4.42 9.48 -5.93
CA CYS A 124 -3.18 8.76 -5.65
C CYS A 124 -2.01 9.29 -6.48
N GLY A 125 -2.26 9.79 -7.70
CA GLY A 125 -1.24 10.41 -8.54
C GLY A 125 -0.51 11.58 -7.89
N ILE A 126 -1.15 12.28 -6.94
CA ILE A 126 -0.54 13.39 -6.19
C ILE A 126 0.49 12.89 -5.16
N THR A 127 0.32 11.68 -4.63
CA THR A 127 1.21 11.11 -3.60
C THR A 127 2.20 10.08 -4.12
N LEU A 128 1.91 9.53 -5.30
CA LEU A 128 2.80 8.64 -6.03
C LEU A 128 4.24 9.20 -6.17
N PRO A 129 4.48 10.50 -6.43
CA PRO A 129 5.82 11.07 -6.45
C PRO A 129 6.60 10.81 -5.16
N THR A 130 5.99 10.89 -3.98
CA THR A 130 6.67 10.63 -2.71
C THR A 130 7.23 9.20 -2.66
N ALA A 131 6.44 8.21 -3.08
CA ALA A 131 6.87 6.82 -3.07
C ALA A 131 7.93 6.53 -4.15
N LEU A 132 7.78 7.09 -5.36
CA LEU A 132 8.75 6.94 -6.45
C LEU A 132 10.07 7.66 -6.17
N PHE A 133 10.03 8.82 -5.51
CA PHE A 133 11.23 9.56 -5.12
C PHE A 133 12.03 8.83 -4.03
N MET A 134 11.39 7.92 -3.31
CA MET A 134 12.06 6.98 -2.40
C MET A 134 12.30 5.61 -3.06
N GLN A 135 11.96 5.43 -4.34
CA GLN A 135 12.06 4.16 -5.08
C GLN A 135 11.33 2.98 -4.38
N GLN A 136 10.30 3.26 -3.59
CA GLN A 136 9.79 2.31 -2.58
C GLN A 136 8.88 1.21 -3.13
N PHE A 137 9.06 0.00 -2.61
CA PHE A 137 8.24 -1.17 -2.96
C PHE A 137 6.78 -1.08 -2.48
N ASN A 138 6.44 -0.14 -1.60
CA ASN A 138 5.07 0.07 -1.10
C ASN A 138 4.04 0.29 -2.23
N ILE A 139 4.47 0.80 -3.40
CA ILE A 139 3.63 0.94 -4.60
C ILE A 139 3.17 -0.45 -5.10
N ALA A 140 4.10 -1.41 -5.16
CA ALA A 140 3.78 -2.80 -5.54
C ALA A 140 2.91 -3.48 -4.48
N VAL A 141 3.12 -3.20 -3.19
CA VAL A 141 2.24 -3.72 -2.12
C VAL A 141 0.80 -3.27 -2.31
N ALA A 142 0.56 -1.98 -2.60
CA ALA A 142 -0.78 -1.47 -2.93
C ALA A 142 -1.38 -2.23 -4.13
N ALA A 143 -0.60 -2.40 -5.19
CA ALA A 143 -1.01 -3.10 -6.40
C ALA A 143 -1.34 -4.59 -6.13
N MET A 144 -0.56 -5.27 -5.30
CA MET A 144 -0.76 -6.68 -4.93
C MET A 144 -2.01 -6.88 -4.06
N ILE A 145 -2.25 -6.01 -3.07
CA ILE A 145 -3.46 -6.09 -2.24
C ILE A 145 -4.71 -5.83 -3.12
N LEU A 146 -4.67 -4.80 -3.97
CA LEU A 146 -5.75 -4.50 -4.91
C LEU A 146 -6.00 -5.66 -5.89
N SER A 147 -4.92 -6.21 -6.46
CA SER A 147 -5.00 -7.31 -7.43
C SER A 147 -5.54 -8.59 -6.78
N SER A 148 -5.07 -8.95 -5.59
CA SER A 148 -5.53 -10.15 -4.89
C SER A 148 -7.04 -10.12 -4.63
N PHE A 149 -7.57 -8.98 -4.15
CA PHE A 149 -9.02 -8.79 -4.00
C PHE A 149 -9.77 -9.03 -5.32
N PHE A 150 -9.46 -8.28 -6.38
CA PHE A 150 -10.21 -8.37 -7.63
C PHE A 150 -10.00 -9.69 -8.39
N LEU A 151 -8.90 -10.39 -8.17
CA LEU A 151 -8.70 -11.73 -8.73
C LEU A 151 -9.53 -12.78 -7.99
N ILE A 152 -9.64 -12.69 -6.66
CA ILE A 152 -10.53 -13.55 -5.87
C ILE A 152 -11.99 -13.29 -6.26
N GLU A 153 -12.39 -12.03 -6.43
CA GLU A 153 -13.73 -11.66 -6.91
C GLU A 153 -14.04 -12.26 -8.30
N LYS A 154 -13.02 -12.30 -9.18
CA LYS A 154 -13.10 -12.92 -10.52
C LYS A 154 -12.91 -14.44 -10.52
N GLU A 155 -12.94 -15.10 -9.35
CA GLU A 155 -12.74 -16.55 -9.19
C GLU A 155 -11.37 -17.05 -9.72
N LYS A 156 -10.40 -16.15 -9.90
CA LYS A 156 -9.01 -16.43 -10.28
C LYS A 156 -8.15 -16.65 -9.03
N ASP A 157 -8.59 -17.55 -8.16
CA ASP A 157 -8.00 -17.78 -6.83
C ASP A 157 -6.49 -18.08 -6.89
N GLY A 158 -6.02 -18.77 -7.94
CA GLY A 158 -4.60 -19.08 -8.11
C GLY A 158 -3.71 -17.83 -8.22
N TRP A 159 -4.15 -16.83 -8.99
CA TRP A 159 -3.42 -15.56 -9.08
C TRP A 159 -3.67 -14.66 -7.87
N GLY A 160 -4.85 -14.74 -7.26
CA GLY A 160 -5.12 -14.07 -5.99
C GLY A 160 -4.16 -14.52 -4.89
N ALA A 161 -4.02 -15.84 -4.71
CA ALA A 161 -3.07 -16.45 -3.80
C ALA A 161 -1.62 -16.07 -4.11
N PHE A 162 -1.23 -16.07 -5.40
CA PHE A 162 0.12 -15.67 -5.81
C PHE A 162 0.49 -14.29 -5.26
N PHE A 163 -0.37 -13.28 -5.44
CA PHE A 163 -0.07 -11.92 -4.95
C PHE A 163 -0.10 -11.80 -3.42
N ILE A 164 -0.94 -12.58 -2.74
CA ILE A 164 -0.94 -12.63 -1.26
C ILE A 164 0.40 -13.18 -0.77
N VAL A 165 0.84 -14.32 -1.30
CA VAL A 165 2.07 -14.98 -0.87
C VAL A 165 3.30 -14.18 -1.28
N LEU A 166 3.38 -13.72 -2.54
CA LEU A 166 4.48 -12.88 -3.02
C LEU A 166 4.59 -11.62 -2.19
N GLY A 167 3.45 -10.95 -1.95
CA GLY A 167 3.38 -9.80 -1.06
C GLY A 167 3.98 -10.15 0.29
N THR A 168 3.47 -11.18 0.95
CA THR A 168 3.88 -11.61 2.29
C THR A 168 5.36 -11.93 2.38
N LEU A 169 5.89 -12.71 1.43
CA LEU A 169 7.29 -13.18 1.43
C LEU A 169 8.29 -12.10 0.98
N VAL A 170 7.87 -11.06 0.26
CA VAL A 170 8.71 -9.87 0.01
C VAL A 170 8.62 -8.91 1.20
N LYS A 171 7.41 -8.62 1.66
CA LYS A 171 7.11 -7.69 2.74
C LYS A 171 5.83 -8.15 3.45
N LEU A 172 5.90 -8.41 4.76
CA LEU A 172 4.81 -9.02 5.52
C LEU A 172 3.41 -8.39 5.33
N TYR A 173 3.33 -7.13 4.89
CA TYR A 173 2.10 -6.44 4.53
C TYR A 173 1.19 -7.22 3.56
N GLY A 174 1.71 -8.10 2.70
CA GLY A 174 0.86 -8.90 1.81
C GLY A 174 -0.11 -9.85 2.52
N ILE A 175 0.17 -10.22 3.77
CA ILE A 175 -0.60 -11.21 4.53
C ILE A 175 -2.05 -10.78 4.75
N VAL A 176 -2.32 -9.47 4.77
CA VAL A 176 -3.67 -8.94 4.96
C VAL A 176 -4.63 -9.32 3.84
N GLY A 177 -4.12 -9.73 2.67
CA GLY A 177 -4.96 -10.24 1.59
C GLY A 177 -5.69 -11.54 1.95
N LEU A 178 -5.24 -12.26 3.00
CA LEU A 178 -5.98 -13.38 3.56
C LEU A 178 -7.36 -12.98 4.10
N ALA A 179 -7.56 -11.69 4.42
CA ALA A 179 -8.86 -11.18 4.82
C ALA A 179 -9.95 -11.38 3.72
N PHE A 180 -9.54 -11.52 2.46
CA PHE A 180 -10.44 -11.78 1.33
C PHE A 180 -10.83 -13.26 1.18
N PHE A 181 -10.24 -14.16 1.97
CA PHE A 181 -10.58 -15.59 1.95
C PHE A 181 -12.08 -15.84 2.14
N LEU A 182 -12.73 -15.03 2.99
CA LEU A 182 -14.16 -15.13 3.27
C LEU A 182 -15.05 -14.77 2.07
N PHE A 183 -14.51 -14.05 1.09
CA PHE A 183 -15.21 -13.65 -0.13
C PHE A 183 -14.96 -14.60 -1.31
N SER A 184 -13.99 -15.52 -1.22
CA SER A 184 -13.77 -16.51 -2.27
C SER A 184 -14.94 -17.48 -2.35
N ARG A 185 -15.41 -17.71 -3.58
CA ARG A 185 -16.40 -18.74 -3.92
C ARG A 185 -15.81 -20.16 -3.86
N HIS A 186 -14.47 -20.28 -3.93
CA HIS A 186 -13.77 -21.55 -3.95
C HIS A 186 -12.67 -21.62 -2.88
N LYS A 187 -13.08 -21.53 -1.61
CA LYS A 187 -12.20 -21.50 -0.43
C LYS A 187 -11.12 -22.60 -0.43
N LEU A 188 -11.48 -23.84 -0.77
CA LEU A 188 -10.50 -24.94 -0.82
C LEU A 188 -9.48 -24.76 -1.96
N ARG A 189 -9.91 -24.26 -3.11
CA ARG A 189 -9.03 -23.94 -4.24
C ARG A 189 -8.07 -22.80 -3.85
N LEU A 190 -8.57 -21.77 -3.18
CA LEU A 190 -7.74 -20.67 -2.69
C LEU A 190 -6.72 -21.18 -1.66
N LEU A 191 -7.12 -22.00 -0.70
CA LEU A 191 -6.22 -22.60 0.30
C LEU A 191 -5.13 -23.47 -0.34
N MET A 192 -5.50 -24.29 -1.32
CA MET A 192 -4.56 -25.10 -2.09
C MET A 192 -3.54 -24.20 -2.81
N TRP A 193 -3.98 -23.15 -3.50
CA TRP A 193 -3.07 -22.24 -4.19
C TRP A 193 -2.21 -21.40 -3.24
N LEU A 194 -2.72 -21.00 -2.07
CA LEU A 194 -1.89 -20.36 -1.04
C LEU A 194 -0.75 -21.30 -0.63
N THR A 195 -1.05 -22.57 -0.40
CA THR A 195 -0.04 -23.59 -0.05
C THR A 195 0.98 -23.80 -1.18
N ILE A 196 0.51 -23.99 -2.41
CA ILE A 196 1.38 -24.18 -3.59
C ILE A 196 2.31 -22.99 -3.76
N TRP A 197 1.78 -21.76 -3.75
CA TRP A 197 2.60 -20.57 -3.92
C TRP A 197 3.55 -20.33 -2.75
N SER A 198 3.16 -20.66 -1.51
CA SER A 198 4.06 -20.59 -0.36
C SER A 198 5.28 -21.49 -0.56
N VAL A 199 5.09 -22.73 -1.00
CA VAL A 199 6.21 -23.65 -1.29
C VAL A 199 7.04 -23.14 -2.47
N VAL A 200 6.40 -22.79 -3.58
CA VAL A 200 7.10 -22.34 -4.80
C VAL A 200 7.94 -21.09 -4.52
N LEU A 201 7.36 -20.05 -3.90
CA LEU A 201 8.04 -18.78 -3.67
C LEU A 201 9.06 -18.83 -2.52
N PHE A 202 8.87 -19.72 -1.54
CA PHE A 202 9.90 -20.02 -0.54
C PHE A 202 11.13 -20.66 -1.17
N CYS A 203 10.93 -21.64 -2.07
CA CYS A 203 12.03 -22.35 -2.73
C CYS A 203 12.65 -21.56 -3.89
N ALA A 204 11.93 -20.61 -4.50
CA ALA A 204 12.37 -19.95 -5.73
C ALA A 204 13.78 -19.31 -5.63
N PRO A 205 14.17 -18.60 -4.55
CA PRO A 205 15.50 -18.01 -4.44
C PRO A 205 16.64 -19.03 -4.42
N MET A 206 16.35 -20.30 -4.11
CA MET A 206 17.33 -21.38 -4.14
C MET A 206 17.84 -21.64 -5.56
N ALA A 207 17.09 -21.26 -6.60
CA ALA A 207 17.51 -21.41 -7.99
C ALA A 207 18.72 -20.53 -8.36
N ILE A 208 18.96 -19.45 -7.61
CA ILE A 208 20.10 -18.54 -7.80
C ILE A 208 21.06 -18.56 -6.60
N SER A 209 20.88 -19.50 -5.67
CA SER A 209 21.68 -19.65 -4.44
C SER A 209 21.68 -21.11 -3.98
N SER A 210 21.55 -21.40 -2.68
CA SER A 210 21.45 -22.76 -2.13
C SER A 210 20.30 -22.89 -1.11
N PRO A 211 19.72 -24.09 -0.90
CA PRO A 211 18.68 -24.29 0.11
C PRO A 211 19.12 -23.90 1.52
N ALA A 212 20.35 -24.25 1.91
CA ALA A 212 20.91 -23.92 3.22
C ALA A 212 21.01 -22.40 3.41
N TYR A 213 21.47 -21.68 2.38
CA TYR A 213 21.52 -20.22 2.39
C TYR A 213 20.13 -19.60 2.56
N VAL A 214 19.15 -20.00 1.75
CA VAL A 214 17.79 -19.43 1.80
C VAL A 214 17.12 -19.65 3.16
N ILE A 215 17.25 -20.85 3.74
CA ILE A 215 16.73 -21.14 5.09
C ILE A 215 17.40 -20.22 6.13
N GLY A 216 18.72 -20.06 6.05
CA GLY A 216 19.47 -19.13 6.91
C GLY A 216 18.98 -17.69 6.77
N GLN A 217 18.74 -17.22 5.55
CA GLN A 217 18.25 -15.87 5.29
C GLN A 217 16.81 -15.65 5.79
N TYR A 218 15.93 -16.65 5.75
CA TYR A 218 14.61 -16.52 6.39
C TYR A 218 14.71 -16.36 7.91
N HIS A 219 15.68 -17.04 8.55
CA HIS A 219 15.94 -16.86 9.98
C HIS A 219 16.51 -15.47 10.29
N GLU A 220 17.51 -15.01 9.53
CA GLU A 220 18.05 -13.65 9.66
C GLU A 220 16.99 -12.58 9.40
N TRP A 221 16.09 -12.79 8.44
CA TRP A 221 14.99 -11.87 8.16
C TRP A 221 14.07 -11.70 9.37
N PHE A 222 13.74 -12.81 10.05
CA PHE A 222 12.93 -12.76 11.26
C PHE A 222 13.60 -11.92 12.35
N THR A 223 14.88 -12.19 12.65
CA THR A 223 15.65 -11.43 13.65
C THR A 223 15.72 -9.95 13.28
N CYS A 224 16.06 -9.64 12.03
CA CYS A 224 16.14 -8.29 11.51
C CYS A 224 14.81 -7.53 11.65
N LEU A 225 13.68 -8.18 11.39
CA LEU A 225 12.36 -7.55 11.54
C LEU A 225 11.98 -7.31 13.00
N VAL A 226 12.35 -8.19 13.92
CA VAL A 226 12.12 -8.00 15.37
C VAL A 226 12.92 -6.79 15.87
N GLU A 227 14.20 -6.71 15.50
CA GLU A 227 15.08 -5.57 15.83
C GLU A 227 14.55 -4.28 15.20
N LYS A 228 14.19 -4.32 13.91
CA LYS A 228 13.66 -3.15 13.20
C LYS A 228 12.35 -2.65 13.82
N ASN A 229 11.49 -3.55 14.26
CA ASN A 229 10.26 -3.17 14.95
C ASN A 229 10.57 -2.37 16.23
N ALA A 230 11.57 -2.78 17.01
CA ALA A 230 12.01 -2.05 18.19
C ALA A 230 12.59 -0.67 17.84
N GLU A 231 13.44 -0.58 16.81
CA GLU A 231 14.00 0.70 16.32
C GLU A 231 12.90 1.67 15.87
N ASN A 232 11.89 1.15 15.17
CA ASN A 232 10.80 1.96 14.63
C ASN A 232 9.97 2.66 15.72
N LEU A 233 9.92 2.12 16.94
CA LEU A 233 9.14 2.71 18.05
C LEU A 233 9.57 4.15 18.34
N GLY A 234 10.87 4.43 18.31
CA GLY A 234 11.45 5.75 18.56
C GLY A 234 11.75 6.59 17.30
N SER A 235 11.62 5.99 16.11
CA SER A 235 12.02 6.65 14.87
C SER A 235 10.98 7.68 14.40
N ILE A 236 11.41 8.93 14.20
CA ILE A 236 10.54 10.01 13.69
C ILE A 236 10.16 9.77 12.21
N GLN A 237 11.07 9.18 11.42
CA GLN A 237 10.85 8.94 9.98
C GLN A 237 10.01 7.70 9.70
N GLN A 238 9.99 6.76 10.64
CA GLN A 238 9.12 5.58 10.62
C GLN A 238 7.95 5.76 11.57
N ASN A 239 7.17 4.71 11.81
CA ASN A 239 6.02 4.66 12.69
C ASN A 239 5.05 5.84 12.48
N ILE A 240 4.85 6.25 11.22
CA ILE A 240 3.85 7.24 10.82
C ILE A 240 2.49 6.55 10.71
N SER A 241 2.03 6.02 11.84
CA SER A 241 0.88 5.14 12.01
C SER A 241 0.00 5.60 13.18
N LEU A 242 -1.10 4.90 13.47
CA LEU A 242 -1.89 5.17 14.68
C LEU A 242 -1.07 4.87 15.95
N LEU A 243 -0.23 3.83 15.92
CA LEU A 243 0.65 3.45 17.02
C LEU A 243 1.61 4.59 17.38
N GLY A 244 2.30 5.12 16.36
CA GLY A 244 3.21 6.24 16.52
C GLY A 244 2.49 7.55 16.87
N LEU A 245 1.32 7.81 16.31
CA LEU A 245 0.48 8.97 16.67
C LEU A 245 0.17 8.95 18.16
N VAL A 246 -0.35 7.84 18.69
CA VAL A 246 -0.68 7.71 20.12
C VAL A 246 0.57 7.85 20.99
N ARG A 247 1.68 7.18 20.65
CA ARG A 247 2.95 7.30 21.41
C ARG A 247 3.44 8.74 21.50
N ARG A 248 3.53 9.41 20.35
CA ARG A 248 4.14 10.75 20.26
C ARG A 248 3.26 11.83 20.86
N THR A 249 1.93 11.67 20.80
CA THR A 249 0.98 12.66 21.36
C THR A 249 0.76 12.49 22.86
N THR A 250 0.76 11.26 23.37
CA THR A 250 0.60 10.99 24.80
C THR A 250 1.90 11.06 25.59
N GLY A 251 3.04 10.94 24.92
CA GLY A 251 4.36 10.78 25.56
C GLY A 251 4.57 9.41 26.21
N CYS A 252 3.59 8.50 26.14
CA CYS A 252 3.69 7.17 26.72
C CYS A 252 4.46 6.23 25.76
N MET A 253 5.76 6.03 26.04
CA MET A 253 6.62 5.17 25.22
C MET A 253 6.62 3.69 25.66
N ASN A 254 6.07 3.37 26.84
CA ASN A 254 6.21 2.05 27.44
C ASN A 254 4.99 1.14 27.27
N TYR A 255 3.87 1.64 26.73
CA TYR A 255 2.71 0.78 26.47
C TYR A 255 3.02 -0.23 25.36
N SER A 256 2.36 -1.38 25.37
CA SER A 256 2.48 -2.37 24.29
C SER A 256 1.57 -2.01 23.11
N ASP A 257 2.12 -1.93 21.89
CA ASP A 257 1.32 -1.72 20.66
C ASP A 257 0.19 -2.73 20.51
N LEU A 258 0.34 -3.92 21.12
CA LEU A 258 -0.69 -4.97 21.11
C LEU A 258 -2.04 -4.48 21.64
N TRP A 259 -2.09 -3.55 22.59
CA TRP A 259 -3.37 -3.03 23.07
C TRP A 259 -4.18 -2.34 21.97
N LEU A 260 -3.50 -1.52 21.17
CA LEU A 260 -4.13 -0.85 20.03
C LEU A 260 -4.37 -1.82 18.88
N ILE A 261 -3.44 -2.73 18.62
CA ILE A 261 -3.57 -3.72 17.54
C ILE A 261 -4.71 -4.69 17.83
N LEU A 262 -4.86 -5.21 19.05
CA LEU A 262 -5.95 -6.13 19.40
C LEU A 262 -7.32 -5.45 19.28
N LEU A 263 -7.45 -4.22 19.77
CA LEU A 263 -8.67 -3.43 19.59
C LEU A 263 -8.94 -3.15 18.10
N GLY A 264 -7.89 -2.79 17.35
CA GLY A 264 -7.95 -2.59 15.91
C GLY A 264 -8.40 -3.85 15.17
N MET A 265 -7.86 -5.02 15.51
CA MET A 265 -8.24 -6.31 14.93
C MET A 265 -9.69 -6.67 15.27
N ALA A 266 -10.16 -6.41 16.49
CA ALA A 266 -11.56 -6.63 16.85
C ALA A 266 -12.50 -5.75 16.01
N LEU A 267 -12.21 -4.46 15.88
CA LEU A 267 -12.99 -3.53 15.04
C LEU A 267 -12.91 -3.88 13.54
N PHE A 268 -11.75 -4.35 13.08
CA PHE A 268 -11.54 -4.82 11.71
C PHE A 268 -12.35 -6.09 11.41
N ALA A 269 -12.41 -7.02 12.36
CA ALA A 269 -13.10 -8.30 12.22
C ALA A 269 -14.63 -8.19 12.36
N LEU A 270 -15.13 -7.25 13.16
CA LEU A 270 -16.55 -7.11 13.47
C LEU A 270 -17.47 -7.01 12.23
N PRO A 271 -17.13 -6.23 11.18
CA PRO A 271 -17.88 -6.22 9.92
C PRO A 271 -18.12 -7.58 9.28
N TYR A 272 -17.19 -8.54 9.42
CA TYR A 272 -17.30 -9.84 8.78
C TYR A 272 -18.47 -10.67 9.35
N LEU A 273 -19.03 -10.31 10.50
CA LEU A 273 -20.24 -10.96 11.01
C LEU A 273 -21.51 -10.61 10.21
N ARG A 274 -21.45 -9.61 9.32
CA ARG A 274 -22.60 -9.17 8.51
C ARG A 274 -22.73 -9.98 7.22
N PHE A 275 -22.93 -11.30 7.36
CA PHE A 275 -23.02 -12.24 6.23
C PHE A 275 -24.04 -11.83 5.15
N SER A 276 -25.15 -11.20 5.53
CA SER A 276 -26.18 -10.73 4.59
C SER A 276 -25.69 -9.65 3.61
N GLN A 277 -24.61 -8.93 3.97
CA GLN A 277 -24.02 -7.86 3.16
C GLN A 277 -22.95 -8.38 2.18
N TYR A 278 -22.50 -9.63 2.31
CA TYR A 278 -21.43 -10.18 1.47
C TYR A 278 -21.79 -10.23 -0.02
N LYS A 279 -23.08 -10.35 -0.34
CA LYS A 279 -23.59 -10.31 -1.72
C LYS A 279 -23.33 -8.96 -2.42
N ASN A 280 -23.13 -7.89 -1.66
CA ASN A 280 -22.94 -6.54 -2.19
C ASN A 280 -21.45 -6.30 -2.46
N LEU A 281 -21.08 -6.07 -3.73
CA LEU A 281 -19.69 -5.77 -4.09
C LEU A 281 -19.17 -4.52 -3.35
N ALA A 282 -20.00 -3.49 -3.21
CA ALA A 282 -19.65 -2.26 -2.48
C ALA A 282 -19.22 -2.52 -1.02
N PHE A 283 -19.83 -3.52 -0.35
CA PHE A 283 -19.44 -3.92 1.00
C PHE A 283 -18.03 -4.54 0.99
N ARG A 284 -17.78 -5.47 0.07
CA ARG A 284 -16.48 -6.14 -0.10
C ARG A 284 -15.38 -5.17 -0.52
N GLU A 285 -15.67 -4.21 -1.39
CA GLU A 285 -14.75 -3.10 -1.74
C GLU A 285 -14.46 -2.20 -0.54
N THR A 286 -15.44 -1.96 0.33
CA THR A 286 -15.21 -1.16 1.55
C THR A 286 -14.38 -1.93 2.58
N ILE A 287 -14.49 -3.26 2.61
CA ILE A 287 -13.57 -4.12 3.39
C ILE A 287 -12.15 -4.06 2.81
N LEU A 288 -11.97 -4.09 1.49
CA LEU A 288 -10.68 -3.83 0.84
C LEU A 288 -10.11 -2.46 1.25
N ALA A 289 -10.94 -1.42 1.29
CA ALA A 289 -10.51 -0.12 1.81
C ALA A 289 -10.03 -0.22 3.27
N SER A 290 -10.76 -0.93 4.14
CA SER A 290 -10.34 -1.19 5.52
C SER A 290 -8.99 -1.90 5.59
N VAL A 291 -8.77 -2.93 4.76
CA VAL A 291 -7.52 -3.70 4.66
C VAL A 291 -6.34 -2.79 4.31
N LEU A 292 -6.48 -1.96 3.28
CA LEU A 292 -5.43 -1.04 2.83
C LEU A 292 -5.06 0.00 3.91
N LEU A 293 -6.05 0.51 4.64
CA LEU A 293 -5.84 1.46 5.74
C LEU A 293 -5.19 0.76 6.95
N PHE A 294 -5.65 -0.45 7.29
CA PHE A 294 -5.19 -1.22 8.45
C PHE A 294 -3.68 -1.50 8.39
N VAL A 295 -3.18 -1.88 7.21
CA VAL A 295 -1.73 -2.12 6.98
C VAL A 295 -0.87 -0.93 7.41
N ILE A 296 -1.34 0.29 7.15
CA ILE A 296 -0.58 1.51 7.46
C ILE A 296 -0.79 1.96 8.90
N LEU A 297 -2.01 1.86 9.42
CA LEU A 297 -2.35 2.34 10.76
C LEU A 297 -1.75 1.49 11.88
N PHE A 298 -1.59 0.18 11.67
CA PHE A 298 -1.18 -0.78 12.69
C PHE A 298 0.20 -1.39 12.41
N SER A 299 1.08 -0.64 11.75
CA SER A 299 2.47 -1.03 11.50
C SER A 299 3.44 0.04 11.99
N THR A 300 4.46 -0.39 12.75
CA THR A 300 5.59 0.47 13.13
C THR A 300 6.48 0.81 11.94
N GLY A 301 6.48 -0.02 10.88
CA GLY A 301 7.22 0.20 9.63
C GLY A 301 6.52 1.13 8.63
N SER A 302 5.48 1.85 9.05
CA SER A 302 4.80 2.83 8.20
C SER A 302 5.62 4.11 8.07
N GLU A 303 5.95 4.46 6.84
CA GLU A 303 6.67 5.68 6.45
C GLU A 303 5.89 6.49 5.42
N ALA A 304 6.44 7.65 5.07
CA ALA A 304 5.85 8.60 4.13
C ALA A 304 5.43 7.99 2.78
N SER A 305 6.20 7.03 2.26
CA SER A 305 5.92 6.34 1.00
C SER A 305 4.76 5.35 1.10
N GLY A 306 4.56 4.74 2.29
CA GLY A 306 3.52 3.74 2.54
C GLY A 306 2.11 4.29 2.40
N TYR A 307 1.94 5.61 2.50
CA TYR A 307 0.66 6.28 2.37
C TYR A 307 0.02 6.11 0.98
N VAL A 308 0.76 5.70 -0.06
CA VAL A 308 0.14 5.31 -1.33
C VAL A 308 -0.87 4.15 -1.14
N ILE A 309 -0.61 3.24 -0.19
CA ILE A 309 -1.50 2.13 0.18
C ILE A 309 -2.75 2.68 0.90
N ALA A 310 -2.55 3.50 1.94
CA ALA A 310 -3.66 4.07 2.71
C ALA A 310 -4.56 4.96 1.84
N LEU A 311 -3.99 5.81 1.00
CA LEU A 311 -4.77 6.75 0.18
C LEU A 311 -5.54 6.04 -0.94
N LEU A 312 -5.04 4.92 -1.46
CA LEU A 312 -5.84 4.02 -2.29
C LEU A 312 -7.07 3.53 -1.52
N GLY A 313 -6.88 3.09 -0.26
CA GLY A 313 -7.98 2.69 0.62
C GLY A 313 -8.98 3.83 0.87
N VAL A 314 -8.50 5.06 1.13
CA VAL A 314 -9.36 6.24 1.29
C VAL A 314 -10.21 6.50 0.04
N CYS A 315 -9.61 6.42 -1.14
CA CYS A 315 -10.33 6.65 -2.40
C CYS A 315 -11.41 5.60 -2.64
N ILE A 316 -11.11 4.32 -2.34
CA ILE A 316 -12.08 3.24 -2.43
C ILE A 316 -13.19 3.45 -1.40
N TRP A 317 -12.87 3.76 -0.14
CA TRP A 317 -13.88 4.10 0.87
C TRP A 317 -14.82 5.19 0.38
N TYR A 318 -14.27 6.32 -0.08
CA TYR A 318 -15.09 7.47 -0.49
C TYR A 318 -16.06 7.12 -1.62
N THR A 319 -15.63 6.26 -2.55
CA THR A 319 -16.33 6.05 -3.81
C THR A 319 -17.03 4.69 -3.96
N ALA A 320 -16.74 3.68 -3.12
CA ALA A 320 -17.32 2.33 -3.20
C ALA A 320 -18.79 2.28 -2.79
N VAL A 321 -19.19 3.17 -1.88
CA VAL A 321 -20.53 3.14 -1.29
C VAL A 321 -21.65 3.40 -2.32
N PRO A 322 -22.84 2.79 -2.14
CA PRO A 322 -23.98 3.01 -3.03
C PRO A 322 -24.76 4.29 -2.72
N TRP A 323 -24.45 5.00 -1.62
CA TRP A 323 -25.11 6.25 -1.25
C TRP A 323 -24.25 7.49 -1.57
N LYS A 324 -24.91 8.65 -1.65
CA LYS A 324 -24.22 9.93 -1.82
C LYS A 324 -23.46 10.32 -0.55
N ARG A 325 -22.17 10.67 -0.71
CA ARG A 325 -21.34 11.18 0.39
C ARG A 325 -21.82 12.55 0.86
N GLY A 326 -21.90 12.73 2.18
CA GLY A 326 -22.30 13.98 2.82
C GLY A 326 -21.15 14.99 2.93
N LYS A 327 -21.47 16.22 3.38
CA LYS A 327 -20.50 17.32 3.55
C LYS A 327 -19.33 16.94 4.47
N TRP A 328 -19.60 16.17 5.53
CA TRP A 328 -18.57 15.70 6.46
C TRP A 328 -17.57 14.73 5.83
N SER A 329 -18.03 13.88 4.90
CA SER A 329 -17.13 12.98 4.18
C SER A 329 -16.22 13.77 3.24
N ILE A 330 -16.75 14.84 2.62
CA ILE A 330 -15.96 15.76 1.79
C ILE A 330 -14.93 16.50 2.65
N ALA A 331 -15.33 17.03 3.81
CA ALA A 331 -14.43 17.69 4.75
C ALA A 331 -13.30 16.76 5.19
N LEU A 332 -13.61 15.49 5.49
CA LEU A 332 -12.61 14.49 5.83
C LEU A 332 -11.68 14.17 4.65
N MET A 333 -12.18 14.09 3.42
CA MET A 333 -11.33 13.92 2.23
C MET A 333 -10.36 15.09 2.04
N VAL A 334 -10.81 16.32 2.26
CA VAL A 334 -9.92 17.50 2.23
C VAL A 334 -8.88 17.40 3.33
N PHE A 335 -9.27 16.99 4.53
CA PHE A 335 -8.34 16.82 5.65
C PHE A 335 -7.30 15.72 5.38
N VAL A 336 -7.71 14.57 4.83
CA VAL A 336 -6.81 13.52 4.35
C VAL A 336 -5.87 14.06 3.27
N PHE A 337 -6.40 14.77 2.28
CA PHE A 337 -5.61 15.32 1.18
C PHE A 337 -4.51 16.25 1.69
N LEU A 338 -4.86 17.22 2.54
CA LEU A 338 -3.91 18.17 3.08
C LEU A 338 -2.88 17.49 3.97
N LEU A 339 -3.32 16.73 4.98
CA LEU A 339 -2.40 16.25 6.01
C LEU A 339 -1.74 14.91 5.65
N SER A 340 -2.50 13.90 5.22
CA SER A 340 -1.92 12.61 4.83
C SER A 340 -1.33 12.62 3.44
N GLY A 341 -1.95 13.33 2.49
CA GLY A 341 -1.48 13.41 1.12
C GLY A 341 -0.29 14.34 0.99
N MET A 342 -0.47 15.59 1.42
CA MET A 342 0.49 16.68 1.22
C MET A 342 1.34 16.98 2.46
N GLY A 343 1.18 16.28 3.58
CA GLY A 343 1.89 16.61 4.84
C GLY A 343 3.41 16.48 4.79
N SER A 344 3.97 15.76 3.82
CA SER A 344 5.42 15.69 3.59
C SER A 344 5.91 16.62 2.46
N SER A 345 5.00 17.35 1.80
CA SER A 345 5.32 18.26 0.71
C SER A 345 5.75 19.64 1.20
N ASP A 346 6.22 20.48 0.28
CA ASP A 346 6.58 21.88 0.53
C ASP A 346 5.38 22.84 0.56
N ILE A 347 4.14 22.33 0.45
CA ILE A 347 2.94 23.13 0.74
C ILE A 347 2.94 23.59 2.21
N PHE A 348 3.43 22.75 3.12
CA PHE A 348 3.59 23.14 4.52
C PHE A 348 4.97 23.78 4.73
N PRO A 349 5.06 24.92 5.42
CA PRO A 349 6.33 25.48 5.86
C PRO A 349 7.17 24.44 6.60
N LYS A 350 8.49 24.45 6.38
CA LYS A 350 9.42 23.47 6.97
C LYS A 350 9.22 23.32 8.48
N PHE A 351 9.02 24.42 9.20
CA PHE A 351 8.75 24.40 10.65
C PHE A 351 7.50 23.57 11.01
N ILE A 352 6.38 23.76 10.31
CA ILE A 352 5.16 22.98 10.54
C ILE A 352 5.40 21.49 10.25
N ARG A 353 6.08 21.21 9.14
CA ARG A 353 6.36 19.84 8.71
C ARG A 353 7.25 19.08 9.69
N GLU A 354 8.36 19.68 10.13
CA GLU A 354 9.32 19.03 11.02
C GLU A 354 8.81 19.01 12.47
N ALA A 355 8.41 20.17 13.02
CA ALA A 355 8.10 20.30 14.45
C ALA A 355 6.73 19.76 14.85
N TYR A 356 5.80 19.59 13.90
CA TYR A 356 4.44 19.11 14.19
C TYR A 356 4.10 17.85 13.40
N ILE A 357 4.11 17.92 12.07
CA ILE A 357 3.59 16.81 11.25
C ILE A 357 4.41 15.55 11.46
N LYS A 358 5.75 15.63 11.35
CA LYS A 358 6.63 14.50 11.60
C LYS A 358 6.71 14.16 13.09
N GLN A 359 6.90 15.17 13.94
CA GLN A 359 7.07 14.98 15.37
C GLN A 359 5.91 14.23 16.03
N TYR A 360 4.67 14.43 15.58
CA TYR A 360 3.50 13.77 16.14
C TYR A 360 2.87 12.73 15.20
N ALA A 361 3.55 12.33 14.13
CA ALA A 361 3.00 11.39 13.13
C ALA A 361 1.61 11.81 12.59
N LEU A 362 1.36 13.12 12.46
CA LEU A 362 0.02 13.66 12.19
C LEU A 362 -0.56 13.22 10.84
N ARG A 363 0.25 12.74 9.90
CA ARG A 363 -0.26 12.13 8.67
C ARG A 363 -1.22 10.97 8.95
N ALA A 364 -1.06 10.26 10.07
CA ALA A 364 -1.92 9.13 10.44
C ALA A 364 -3.28 9.57 11.01
N LEU A 365 -3.39 10.80 11.52
CA LEU A 365 -4.58 11.29 12.21
C LEU A 365 -5.87 11.23 11.35
N PRO A 366 -5.92 11.87 10.16
CA PRO A 366 -7.13 11.82 9.34
C PRO A 366 -7.41 10.42 8.80
N ILE A 367 -6.38 9.60 8.55
CA ILE A 367 -6.52 8.19 8.15
C ILE A 367 -7.16 7.39 9.28
N SER A 368 -6.77 7.64 10.53
CA SER A 368 -7.32 6.97 11.71
C SER A 368 -8.78 7.33 11.93
N ILE A 369 -9.14 8.61 11.83
CA ILE A 369 -10.53 9.09 11.91
C ILE A 369 -11.38 8.45 10.82
N LEU A 370 -10.86 8.43 9.59
CA LEU A 370 -11.54 7.81 8.46
C LEU A 370 -11.73 6.31 8.66
N TRP A 371 -10.72 5.61 9.13
CA TRP A 371 -10.80 4.17 9.37
C TRP A 371 -11.83 3.81 10.44
N LEU A 372 -11.90 4.58 11.54
CA LEU A 372 -12.94 4.40 12.56
C LEU A 372 -14.35 4.66 12.00
N TRP A 373 -14.52 5.71 11.20
CA TRP A 373 -15.79 5.97 10.52
C TRP A 373 -16.13 4.86 9.52
N LEU A 374 -15.15 4.39 8.74
CA LEU A 374 -15.32 3.25 7.84
C LEU A 374 -15.80 2.02 8.59
N CYS A 375 -15.20 1.68 9.73
CA CYS A 375 -15.62 0.55 10.58
C CYS A 375 -17.07 0.72 11.05
N TYR A 376 -17.46 1.93 11.46
CA TYR A 376 -18.85 2.25 11.80
C TYR A 376 -19.81 2.04 10.62
N GLU A 377 -19.45 2.52 9.41
CA GLU A 377 -20.27 2.34 8.21
C GLU A 377 -20.43 0.87 7.85
N LEU A 378 -19.33 0.11 7.85
CA LEU A 378 -19.35 -1.33 7.62
C LEU A 378 -20.27 -2.07 8.61
N CYS A 379 -20.28 -1.65 9.88
CA CYS A 379 -21.10 -2.30 10.91
C CYS A 379 -22.58 -1.91 10.83
N THR A 380 -22.93 -0.73 10.32
CA THR A 380 -24.28 -0.17 10.48
C THR A 380 -25.05 0.10 9.19
N LYS A 381 -24.37 0.40 8.08
CA LYS A 381 -25.02 0.80 6.82
C LYS A 381 -25.42 -0.39 5.97
N ASP A 382 -26.45 -0.22 5.13
CA ASP A 382 -26.84 -1.21 4.12
C ASP A 382 -26.15 -0.87 2.79
N TYR A 383 -25.43 -1.85 2.23
CA TYR A 383 -24.70 -1.73 0.98
C TYR A 383 -25.49 -2.25 -0.22
N THR A 384 -26.76 -2.60 -0.02
CA THR A 384 -27.67 -2.91 -1.13
C THR A 384 -27.70 -1.72 -2.10
N PRO A 385 -27.53 -1.92 -3.41
CA PRO A 385 -27.63 -0.84 -4.38
C PRO A 385 -28.96 -0.14 -4.22
N ILE A 386 -28.94 1.18 -4.07
CA ILE A 386 -30.16 1.98 -4.17
C ILE A 386 -30.57 1.88 -5.64
N GLU A 387 -31.70 1.22 -5.93
CA GLU A 387 -32.25 1.17 -7.29
C GLU A 387 -32.22 2.57 -7.91
N LYS A 388 -31.78 2.64 -9.15
CA LYS A 388 -31.72 3.89 -9.92
C LYS A 388 -33.07 4.59 -9.80
N VAL A 389 -33.09 5.76 -9.18
CA VAL A 389 -34.03 6.80 -9.60
C VAL A 389 -33.59 7.17 -11.02
N ASP A 390 -34.34 6.61 -11.95
CA ASP A 390 -34.55 6.96 -13.36
C ASP A 390 -33.35 6.95 -14.32
N ALA A 391 -33.32 5.89 -15.13
CA ALA A 391 -33.07 6.06 -16.54
C ALA A 391 -34.26 6.86 -17.11
N HIS A 392 -34.15 8.19 -17.18
CA HIS A 392 -34.83 9.12 -18.09
C HIS A 392 -34.62 10.54 -17.55
N GLU A 393 -33.62 11.24 -18.09
CA GLU A 393 -33.65 12.66 -18.53
C GLU A 393 -32.29 13.09 -19.08
#